data_AF-A0A9X3HUX5-F1
#
_entry.id   AF-A0A9X3HUX5-F1
#
_cell.length_a   1.000
_cell.length_b   1.000
_cell.length_c   1.000
_cell.angle_alpha   90.00
_cell.angle_beta   90.00
_cell.angle_gamma   90.00
#
_symmetry.space_group_name_H-M   'P 1'
#
loop_
_entity.id
_entity.type
_entity.pdbx_description
1 polymer ?
#
loop_
_entity_poly.entity_id
_entity_poly.type
_entity_poly.pdbx_seq_one_letter_code
_entity_poly.pdbx_strand_id
1 'polypeptide(L)'
;MKSLVSMTVLSSLALFGCAKSEVVKDEGKLNMANPAAVFCEQHGSYDLATEECLLSSGKSVDAWTYYREQHSDSNDKSQAQRYCEATEGVYEATSQQCTLANGDVMDAMQYFRDHQASNN
;
A
#
# COMPACT_ATOMS: atom_id res chain seq x y z
N MET A 1 38.83 64.25 -0.49
CA MET A 1 38.07 63.89 -1.70
C MET A 1 37.74 62.40 -1.63
N LYS A 2 36.43 62.07 -1.57
CA LYS A 2 35.79 60.77 -1.89
C LYS A 2 36.18 59.59 -0.97
N SER A 3 35.31 58.76 -0.40
CA SER A 3 33.85 58.62 -0.22
C SER A 3 33.73 57.52 0.85
N LEU A 4 33.06 57.76 1.98
CA LEU A 4 31.67 57.37 2.30
C LEU A 4 31.49 55.95 2.90
N VAL A 5 30.85 55.98 4.08
CA VAL A 5 29.86 55.03 4.63
C VAL A 5 30.38 53.85 5.47
N SER A 6 30.29 54.09 6.78
CA SER A 6 30.01 53.11 7.84
C SER A 6 28.60 52.55 7.67
N MET A 7 28.42 51.21 7.73
CA MET A 7 27.17 50.62 8.22
C MET A 7 27.34 49.12 8.59
N THR A 8 27.32 48.89 9.89
CA THR A 8 26.45 47.94 10.62
C THR A 8 26.38 46.45 10.25
N VAL A 9 26.74 45.67 11.28
CA VAL A 9 25.94 44.64 11.96
C VAL A 9 25.89 43.22 11.37
N LEU A 10 26.23 42.30 12.30
CA LEU A 10 26.07 40.86 12.30
C LEU A 10 24.78 40.39 11.64
N SER A 11 24.83 39.28 10.90
CA SER A 11 23.88 38.21 11.17
C SER A 11 24.32 36.90 10.53
N SER A 12 24.65 35.95 11.40
CA SER A 12 24.77 34.53 11.10
C SER A 12 23.44 34.04 10.54
N LEU A 13 23.38 33.68 9.25
CA LEU A 13 22.25 32.90 8.74
C LEU A 13 22.45 31.43 9.18
N ALA A 14 22.07 31.14 10.42
CA ALA A 14 21.75 29.78 10.81
C ALA A 14 20.37 29.44 10.22
N LEU A 15 20.36 28.65 9.16
CA LEU A 15 19.14 28.07 8.59
C LEU A 15 18.61 26.99 9.56
N PHE A 16 17.96 27.39 10.63
CA PHE A 16 17.07 26.51 11.39
C PHE A 16 15.72 26.45 10.68
N GLY A 17 15.62 25.59 9.68
CA GLY A 17 14.34 25.22 9.08
C GLY A 17 13.59 24.28 10.02
N CYS A 18 12.69 24.81 10.85
CA CYS A 18 11.62 23.99 11.43
C CYS A 18 10.61 23.69 10.33
N ALA A 19 10.69 22.49 9.74
CA ALA A 19 9.57 21.96 8.97
C ALA A 19 8.41 21.71 9.94
N LYS A 20 7.43 22.61 9.97
CA LYS A 20 6.15 22.35 10.61
C LYS A 20 5.43 21.35 9.71
N SER A 21 5.44 20.07 10.10
CA SER A 21 4.59 19.07 9.47
C SER A 21 3.15 19.46 9.76
N GLU A 22 2.52 20.10 8.79
CA GLU A 22 1.07 20.21 8.73
C GLU A 22 0.57 18.78 8.55
N VAL A 23 0.05 18.19 9.62
CA VAL A 23 -0.78 16.99 9.48
C VAL A 23 -1.98 17.45 8.69
N VAL A 24 -1.92 17.29 7.36
CA VAL A 24 -3.09 17.41 6.51
C VAL A 24 -4.05 16.36 7.03
N LYS A 25 -5.02 16.80 7.82
CA LYS A 25 -6.09 15.96 8.33
C LYS A 25 -6.91 15.56 7.11
N ASP A 26 -6.63 14.38 6.60
CA ASP A 26 -7.39 13.75 5.53
C ASP A 26 -8.77 13.37 6.11
N GLU A 27 -9.67 14.36 6.19
CA GLU A 27 -11.04 14.19 6.68
C GLU A 27 -11.82 13.12 5.89
N GLY A 28 -11.33 12.72 4.71
CA GLY A 28 -11.98 11.74 3.84
C GLY A 28 -12.01 10.32 4.42
N LYS A 29 -10.97 9.89 5.15
CA LYS A 29 -10.84 8.48 5.57
C LYS A 29 -11.62 8.13 6.83
N LEU A 30 -11.79 9.08 7.74
CA LEU A 30 -12.51 8.85 9.01
C LEU A 30 -14.04 8.82 8.85
N ASN A 31 -14.56 9.30 7.71
CA ASN A 31 -15.99 9.34 7.42
C ASN A 31 -16.47 8.20 6.51
N MET A 32 -15.61 7.22 6.21
CA MET A 32 -16.02 6.01 5.48
C MET A 32 -16.55 4.95 6.45
N ALA A 33 -17.61 4.26 6.03
CA ALA A 33 -18.11 3.11 6.78
C ALA A 33 -17.07 1.98 6.84
N ASN A 34 -17.07 1.22 7.94
CA ASN A 34 -16.22 0.04 8.05
C ASN A 34 -16.63 -0.98 6.96
N PRO A 35 -15.75 -1.33 6.00
CA PRO A 35 -16.11 -2.22 4.90
C PRO A 35 -16.53 -3.61 5.37
N ALA A 36 -15.94 -4.13 6.45
CA ALA A 36 -16.35 -5.41 7.02
C ALA A 36 -17.75 -5.36 7.64
N ALA A 37 -18.10 -4.24 8.30
CA ALA A 37 -19.44 -4.05 8.85
C ALA A 37 -20.50 -3.92 7.74
N VAL A 38 -20.22 -3.11 6.71
CA VAL A 38 -21.10 -2.96 5.53
C VAL A 38 -21.28 -4.29 4.80
N PHE A 39 -20.24 -5.11 4.73
CA PHE A 39 -20.34 -6.45 4.17
C PHE A 39 -21.20 -7.37 5.04
N CYS A 40 -21.04 -7.31 6.37
CA CYS A 40 -21.88 -8.07 7.28
C CYS A 40 -23.37 -7.75 7.17
N GLU A 41 -23.72 -6.47 7.01
CA GLU A 41 -25.12 -6.05 6.81
C GLU A 41 -25.74 -6.58 5.50
N GLN A 42 -24.93 -6.95 4.50
CA GLN A 42 -25.42 -7.58 3.27
C GLN A 42 -25.71 -9.08 3.44
N HIS A 43 -25.09 -9.73 4.43
CA HIS A 43 -25.15 -11.18 4.65
C HIS A 43 -25.81 -11.57 5.97
N GLY A 44 -26.20 -10.58 6.79
CA GLY A 44 -26.76 -10.73 8.13
C GLY A 44 -26.74 -9.40 8.88
N SER A 45 -26.13 -9.38 10.07
CA SER A 45 -25.95 -8.16 10.88
C SER A 45 -24.55 -8.09 11.50
N TYR A 46 -24.08 -6.87 11.78
CA TYR A 46 -22.82 -6.62 12.48
C TYR A 46 -23.06 -6.28 13.96
N ASP A 47 -22.32 -6.92 14.86
CA ASP A 47 -22.35 -6.63 16.30
C ASP A 47 -21.21 -5.64 16.66
N LEU A 48 -21.58 -4.45 17.13
CA LEU A 48 -20.63 -3.40 17.51
C LEU A 48 -19.83 -3.71 18.78
N ALA A 49 -20.29 -4.62 19.64
CA ALA A 49 -19.64 -4.97 20.89
C ALA A 49 -18.62 -6.11 20.71
N THR A 50 -18.93 -7.07 19.84
CA THR A 50 -18.07 -8.24 19.61
C THR A 50 -17.26 -8.15 18.32
N GLU A 51 -17.61 -7.22 17.43
CA GLU A 51 -17.06 -7.09 16.08
C GLU A 51 -17.32 -8.33 15.19
N GLU A 52 -18.34 -9.12 15.54
CA GLU A 52 -18.74 -10.31 14.81
C GLU A 52 -19.85 -10.04 13.77
N CYS A 53 -19.86 -10.90 12.76
CA CYS A 53 -20.88 -11.02 11.74
C CYS A 53 -21.87 -12.11 12.15
N LEU A 54 -23.09 -11.73 12.53
CA LEU A 54 -24.18 -12.70 12.70
C LEU A 54 -24.83 -12.94 11.34
N LEU A 55 -24.43 -14.03 10.67
CA LEU A 55 -24.89 -14.38 9.34
C LEU A 55 -26.37 -14.80 9.36
N SER A 56 -27.06 -14.66 8.22
CA SER A 56 -28.46 -15.09 8.06
C SER A 56 -28.68 -16.59 8.33
N SER A 57 -27.63 -17.40 8.30
CA SER A 57 -27.64 -18.81 8.70
C SER A 57 -27.67 -19.03 10.22
N GLY A 58 -27.53 -17.98 11.03
CA GLY A 58 -27.38 -18.02 12.48
C GLY A 58 -25.94 -18.25 12.97
N LYS A 59 -24.96 -18.35 12.06
CA LYS A 59 -23.55 -18.50 12.41
C LYS A 59 -22.93 -17.14 12.78
N SER A 60 -22.17 -17.09 13.87
CA SER A 60 -21.30 -15.95 14.18
C SER A 60 -19.88 -16.18 13.64
N VAL A 61 -19.29 -15.17 12.99
CA VAL A 61 -17.91 -15.20 12.48
C VAL A 61 -17.22 -13.85 12.68
N ASP A 62 -15.89 -13.83 12.78
CA ASP A 62 -15.12 -12.58 12.78
C ASP A 62 -15.35 -11.78 11.49
N ALA A 63 -15.77 -10.52 11.61
CA ALA A 63 -16.20 -9.73 10.46
C ALA A 63 -15.06 -9.46 9.46
N TRP A 64 -13.85 -9.18 9.97
CA TRP A 64 -12.70 -8.87 9.13
C TRP A 64 -12.15 -10.09 8.40
N THR A 65 -12.12 -11.24 9.06
CA THR A 65 -11.73 -12.51 8.46
C THR A 65 -12.73 -12.90 7.39
N TYR A 66 -14.03 -12.83 7.69
CA TYR A 66 -15.06 -13.12 6.71
C TYR A 66 -14.97 -12.18 5.50
N TYR A 67 -14.81 -10.87 5.71
CA TYR A 67 -14.61 -9.91 4.63
C TYR A 67 -13.41 -10.27 3.75
N ARG A 68 -12.23 -10.54 4.35
CA ARG A 68 -11.02 -10.87 3.59
C ARG A 68 -11.11 -12.19 2.85
N GLU A 69 -11.76 -13.21 3.40
CA GLU A 69 -11.94 -14.49 2.70
C GLU A 69 -12.89 -14.37 1.51
N GLN A 70 -13.91 -13.51 1.60
CA GLN A 70 -14.84 -13.26 0.50
C GLN A 70 -14.28 -12.30 -0.56
N HIS A 71 -13.24 -11.54 -0.21
CA HIS A 71 -12.53 -10.62 -1.11
C HIS A 71 -11.08 -11.06 -1.38
N SER A 72 -10.70 -12.27 -0.98
CA SER A 72 -9.42 -12.84 -1.39
C SER A 72 -9.62 -13.36 -2.79
N ASP A 73 -9.07 -12.66 -3.76
CA ASP A 73 -8.98 -13.21 -5.10
C ASP A 73 -8.10 -14.46 -5.00
N SER A 74 -8.65 -15.63 -5.33
CA SER A 74 -7.84 -16.83 -5.61
C SER A 74 -6.89 -16.61 -6.80
N ASN A 75 -7.02 -15.46 -7.48
CA ASN A 75 -6.15 -14.93 -8.52
C ASN A 75 -5.21 -13.83 -8.02
N ASP A 76 -5.00 -13.69 -6.71
CA ASP A 76 -4.02 -12.75 -6.16
C ASP A 76 -2.63 -13.05 -6.73
N LYS A 77 -2.27 -12.28 -7.75
CA LYS A 77 -1.00 -12.43 -8.44
C LYS A 77 0.11 -12.19 -7.44
N SER A 78 1.00 -13.16 -7.30
CA SER A 78 2.18 -13.01 -6.46
C SER A 78 2.97 -11.77 -6.86
N GLN A 79 3.76 -11.21 -5.94
CA GLN A 79 4.61 -10.05 -6.26
C GLN A 79 5.51 -10.34 -7.48
N ALA A 80 6.04 -11.55 -7.56
CA ALA A 80 6.83 -12.05 -8.69
C ALA A 80 6.02 -12.09 -10.00
N GLN A 81 4.79 -12.59 -9.96
CA GLN A 81 3.91 -12.61 -11.13
C GLN A 81 3.61 -11.18 -11.61
N ARG A 82 3.21 -10.29 -10.70
CA ARG A 82 2.92 -8.90 -11.04
C ARG A 82 4.14 -8.21 -11.65
N TYR A 83 5.31 -8.46 -11.10
CA TYR A 83 6.55 -7.89 -11.61
C TYR A 83 6.89 -8.42 -13.00
N CYS A 84 6.85 -9.75 -13.20
CA CYS A 84 7.08 -10.38 -14.50
C CYS A 84 6.19 -9.78 -15.60
N GLU A 85 4.88 -9.69 -15.34
CA GLU A 85 3.91 -9.13 -16.29
C GLU A 85 4.10 -7.62 -16.51
N ALA A 86 4.50 -6.88 -15.47
CA ALA A 86 4.77 -5.43 -15.57
C ALA A 86 6.02 -5.13 -16.43
N THR A 87 6.96 -6.06 -16.50
CA THR A 87 8.14 -5.98 -17.38
C THR A 87 7.90 -6.61 -18.75
N GLU A 88 6.64 -6.74 -19.17
CA GLU A 88 6.22 -7.37 -20.44
C GLU A 88 6.62 -8.86 -20.57
N GLY A 89 6.92 -9.51 -19.46
CA GLY A 89 7.17 -10.95 -19.41
C GLY A 89 5.89 -11.78 -19.28
N VAL A 90 6.00 -13.07 -19.56
CA VAL A 90 4.91 -14.05 -19.44
C VAL A 90 5.17 -14.95 -18.23
N TYR A 91 4.30 -14.88 -17.23
CA TYR A 91 4.38 -15.71 -16.03
C TYR A 91 3.67 -17.05 -16.21
N GLU A 92 4.33 -18.14 -15.87
CA GLU A 92 3.75 -19.49 -15.81
C GLU A 92 3.44 -19.86 -14.36
N ALA A 93 2.15 -19.95 -14.02
CA ALA A 93 1.71 -20.18 -12.64
C ALA A 93 2.12 -21.55 -12.08
N THR A 94 2.26 -22.55 -12.95
CA THR A 94 2.57 -23.93 -12.55
C THR A 94 4.03 -24.09 -12.16
N SER A 95 4.95 -23.50 -12.93
CA SER A 95 6.40 -23.57 -12.71
C SER A 95 6.95 -22.37 -11.97
N GLN A 96 6.13 -21.34 -11.73
CA GLN A 96 6.52 -20.07 -11.12
C GLN A 96 7.66 -19.36 -11.89
N GLN A 97 7.71 -19.58 -13.21
CA GLN A 97 8.73 -19.02 -14.10
C GLN A 97 8.22 -17.76 -14.79
N CYS A 98 9.15 -16.87 -15.11
CA CYS A 98 8.93 -15.71 -15.97
C CYS A 98 9.70 -15.89 -17.26
N THR A 99 8.99 -15.85 -18.40
CA THR A 99 9.60 -15.72 -19.73
C THR A 99 9.72 -14.24 -20.05
N LEU A 100 10.94 -13.73 -20.15
CA LEU A 100 11.22 -12.33 -20.45
C LEU A 100 10.96 -12.00 -21.93
N ALA A 101 10.87 -10.71 -22.27
CA ALA A 101 10.62 -10.26 -23.65
C ALA A 101 11.69 -10.69 -24.66
N ASN A 102 12.92 -10.96 -24.20
CA ASN A 102 14.01 -11.48 -25.04
C ASN A 102 13.97 -13.01 -25.22
N GLY A 103 13.00 -13.70 -24.60
CA GLY A 103 12.83 -15.15 -24.64
C GLY A 103 13.53 -15.93 -23.53
N ASP A 104 14.29 -15.27 -22.66
CA ASP A 104 14.95 -15.93 -21.52
C ASP A 104 13.93 -16.36 -20.47
N VAL A 105 14.14 -17.52 -19.84
CA VAL A 105 13.25 -18.05 -18.80
C VAL A 105 13.98 -18.07 -17.46
N MET A 106 13.36 -17.51 -16.43
CA MET A 106 13.94 -17.40 -15.08
C MET A 106 12.91 -17.75 -14.01
N ASP A 107 13.37 -18.09 -12.80
CA ASP A 107 12.49 -18.12 -11.62
C ASP A 107 11.94 -16.71 -11.37
N ALA A 108 10.61 -16.55 -11.35
CA ALA A 108 9.98 -15.24 -11.29
C ALA A 108 10.31 -14.50 -9.99
N MET A 109 10.52 -15.24 -8.90
CA MET A 109 10.83 -14.67 -7.59
C MET A 109 12.29 -14.25 -7.52
N GLN A 110 13.20 -15.01 -8.13
CA GLN A 110 14.59 -14.57 -8.32
C GLN A 110 14.65 -13.29 -9.14
N TYR A 111 13.95 -13.25 -10.28
CA TYR A 111 13.87 -12.08 -11.14
C TYR A 111 13.39 -10.84 -10.38
N PHE A 112 12.32 -10.97 -9.57
CA PHE A 112 11.81 -9.87 -8.75
C PHE A 112 12.81 -9.41 -7.68
N ARG A 113 13.47 -10.32 -6.95
CA ARG A 113 14.46 -9.94 -5.91
C ARG A 113 15.66 -9.20 -6.48
N ASP A 114 16.17 -9.67 -7.62
CA ASP A 114 17.35 -9.07 -8.25
C ASP A 114 17.07 -7.62 -8.67
N HIS A 115 15.83 -7.33 -9.07
CA HIS A 115 15.41 -5.99 -9.46
C HIS A 115 14.93 -5.11 -8.29
N GLN A 116 14.64 -5.68 -7.12
CA GLN A 116 14.52 -4.86 -5.91
C GLN A 116 15.89 -4.38 -5.42
N ALA A 117 16.91 -5.22 -5.53
CA ALA A 117 18.26 -4.90 -5.06
C ALA A 117 18.98 -3.85 -5.94
N SER A 118 18.63 -3.76 -7.23
CA SER A 118 19.22 -2.79 -8.16
C SER A 118 18.62 -1.38 -8.10
N ASN A 119 17.52 -1.18 -7.36
CA ASN A 119 16.85 0.10 -7.18
C ASN A 119 17.26 0.84 -5.87
N ASN A 120 18.30 0.36 -5.18
CA ASN A 120 18.97 1.01 -4.04
C ASN A 120 20.41 1.39 -4.40
#